data_AF-A0A2D4LEF2-F1
#
_entry.id   AF-A0A2D4LEF2-F1
#
_cell.length_a   1.000
_cell.length_b   1.000
_cell.length_c   1.000
_cell.angle_alpha   90.00
_cell.angle_beta   90.00
_cell.angle_gamma   90.00
#
_symmetry.space_group_name_H-M   'P 1'
#
loop_
_entity.id
_entity.type
_entity.pdbx_description
1 polymer ?
#
loop_
_entity_poly.entity_id
_entity_poly.type
_entity_poly.pdbx_seq_one_letter_code
_entity_poly.pdbx_strand_id
1 'polypeptide(L)'
;WVRQAPGKGLEWVAWINDDGDGSNQYYANSVKGRFTISRRDASSMLYLQMNSLKPEDTAVYYCVRVWSRGALDYWGKGTMVTVSSAVKTAPTVFPLSPCNQDITTTSQVSIGCLVKGYFPEPATVQWNSGAITSGIHNFPPVLLGSDHYTHSSLLTIPVSQWQSESFQCNVHHAATDTRINKIIDRSAIRSPVGPEIHTYHSSCDSRDGSIQLWCQISGFYPKQLDIDWKVGSRSGLLRPYNYPPWQNPGTYTFSAASVVNITQDDWLEGNVYYCEVTHAASQTKVKGKLKKCEGGSSCPSGDVNVYLLPPTPKALYIDRNSKISCVVNNLQNEEGLKIIWTREKNGHLNVDVMETEEEPNGTYTAVSRLNVFAQDWESGESFTCRIEHPSFVTPVTRNIFKTRGNKKAPKIYVFPPHRDELNPGRTVSLTCMVNGFYPADIHVQWLQNHNLLSEDKYVTTPAVKNKHDDSYFLYSKVTVPRDDWDENLFTCMVIHEDLPMKFTQRNISKTQGKK
;
A
#
# COMPACT_ATOMS: atom_id res chain seq x y z
N TRP A 1 -55.58 -8.92 -4.37
CA TRP A 1 -54.25 -8.34 -4.10
C TRP A 1 -54.30 -7.45 -2.87
N VAL A 2 -53.42 -7.76 -1.93
CA VAL A 2 -53.19 -6.99 -0.70
C VAL A 2 -51.75 -6.52 -0.71
N ARG A 3 -51.46 -5.33 -0.20
CA ARG A 3 -50.09 -4.86 0.00
C ARG A 3 -49.80 -4.62 1.48
N GLN A 4 -48.54 -4.77 1.85
CA GLN A 4 -48.03 -4.38 3.16
C GLN A 4 -46.88 -3.42 2.99
N ALA A 5 -47.11 -2.14 3.29
CA ALA A 5 -46.05 -1.14 3.31
C ALA A 5 -45.18 -1.33 4.58
N PRO A 6 -43.88 -0.97 4.54
CA PRO A 6 -43.00 -1.07 5.70
C PRO A 6 -43.59 -0.38 6.94
N GLY A 7 -43.67 -1.11 8.06
CA GLY A 7 -44.24 -0.60 9.31
C GLY A 7 -45.76 -0.40 9.33
N LYS A 8 -46.49 -0.81 8.29
CA LYS A 8 -47.96 -0.73 8.21
C LYS A 8 -48.59 -2.12 8.17
N GLY A 9 -49.89 -2.15 8.48
CA GLY A 9 -50.73 -3.35 8.32
C GLY A 9 -51.03 -3.66 6.85
N LEU A 10 -51.73 -4.78 6.64
CA LEU A 10 -52.20 -5.19 5.32
C LEU A 10 -53.29 -4.23 4.79
N GLU A 11 -53.14 -3.78 3.55
CA GLU A 11 -54.08 -2.90 2.84
C GLU A 11 -54.59 -3.61 1.58
N TRP A 12 -55.92 -3.66 1.41
CA TRP A 12 -56.52 -4.14 0.16
C TRP A 12 -56.24 -3.17 -0.98
N VAL A 13 -55.70 -3.66 -2.09
CA VAL A 13 -55.32 -2.83 -3.23
C VAL A 13 -56.27 -3.02 -4.41
N ALA A 14 -56.56 -4.27 -4.75
CA ALA A 14 -57.51 -4.63 -5.79
C ALA A 14 -58.06 -6.04 -5.59
N TRP A 15 -59.31 -6.28 -5.97
CA TRP A 15 -59.88 -7.63 -6.05
C TRP A 15 -60.83 -7.75 -7.25
N ILE A 16 -61.01 -8.97 -7.72
CA ILE A 16 -61.87 -9.34 -8.85
C ILE A 16 -62.63 -10.62 -8.49
N ASN A 17 -63.93 -10.66 -8.74
CA ASN A 17 -64.77 -11.83 -8.51
C ASN A 17 -64.57 -12.94 -9.56
N ASP A 18 -65.19 -14.09 -9.32
CA ASP A 18 -65.32 -15.22 -10.25
C ASP A 18 -66.65 -15.27 -11.01
N ASP A 19 -67.52 -14.28 -10.81
CA ASP A 19 -68.70 -14.07 -11.65
C ASP A 19 -68.25 -13.89 -13.11
N GLY A 20 -68.64 -14.81 -13.99
CA GLY A 20 -67.97 -15.14 -15.27
C GLY A 20 -67.72 -14.05 -16.32
N ASP A 21 -68.01 -12.78 -16.04
CA ASP A 21 -67.63 -11.62 -16.87
C ASP A 21 -66.50 -10.77 -16.26
N GLY A 22 -66.09 -11.03 -14.99
CA GLY A 22 -65.10 -10.23 -14.28
C GLY A 22 -65.51 -8.77 -14.05
N SER A 23 -66.81 -8.45 -14.11
CA SER A 23 -67.35 -7.09 -14.08
C SER A 23 -67.26 -6.41 -12.72
N ASN A 24 -67.26 -7.20 -11.63
CA ASN A 24 -67.14 -6.66 -10.28
C ASN A 24 -65.66 -6.61 -9.85
N GLN A 25 -65.04 -5.46 -10.14
CA GLN A 25 -63.67 -5.14 -9.76
C GLN A 25 -63.64 -4.02 -8.74
N TYR A 26 -62.84 -4.21 -7.71
CA TYR A 26 -62.54 -3.17 -6.75
C TYR A 26 -61.10 -2.70 -6.90
N TYR A 27 -60.92 -1.40 -6.76
CA TYR A 27 -59.62 -0.76 -6.65
C TYR A 27 -59.66 0.19 -5.46
N ALA A 28 -58.65 0.12 -4.60
CA ALA A 28 -58.48 1.09 -3.54
C ALA A 28 -58.28 2.50 -4.13
N ASN A 29 -58.79 3.52 -3.44
CA ASN A 29 -58.67 4.91 -3.87
C ASN A 29 -57.22 5.34 -4.10
N SER A 30 -56.27 4.77 -3.35
CA SER A 30 -54.83 5.03 -3.47
C SER A 30 -54.22 4.61 -4.82
N VAL A 31 -54.83 3.65 -5.52
CA VAL A 31 -54.29 3.06 -6.77
C VAL A 31 -55.23 3.15 -7.96
N LYS A 32 -56.45 3.66 -7.75
CA LYS A 32 -57.50 3.75 -8.77
C LYS A 32 -56.99 4.56 -9.99
N GLY A 33 -57.22 4.02 -11.18
CA GLY A 33 -56.75 4.60 -12.45
C GLY A 33 -55.27 4.35 -12.79
N ARG A 34 -54.50 3.72 -11.89
CA ARG A 34 -53.08 3.37 -12.11
C ARG A 34 -52.86 1.88 -12.18
N PHE A 35 -53.59 1.11 -11.38
CA PHE A 35 -53.46 -0.36 -11.32
C PHE A 35 -54.64 -1.02 -12.02
N THR A 36 -54.39 -2.17 -12.63
CA THR A 36 -55.38 -3.00 -13.31
C THR A 36 -55.24 -4.44 -12.81
N ILE A 37 -56.31 -5.01 -12.27
CA ILE A 37 -56.36 -6.42 -11.90
C ILE A 37 -56.99 -7.22 -13.04
N SER A 38 -56.42 -8.36 -13.38
CA SER A 38 -57.00 -9.27 -14.37
C SER A 38 -56.71 -10.72 -14.01
N ARG A 39 -57.53 -11.64 -14.50
CA ARG A 39 -57.39 -13.08 -14.26
C ARG A 39 -57.44 -13.84 -15.57
N ARG A 40 -56.78 -14.99 -15.61
CA ARG A 40 -56.86 -15.95 -16.71
C ARG A 40 -57.15 -17.33 -16.13
N ASP A 41 -58.41 -17.74 -16.23
CA ASP A 41 -58.93 -18.94 -15.57
C ASP A 41 -58.35 -20.22 -16.14
N ALA A 42 -58.24 -20.30 -17.46
CA ALA A 42 -57.65 -21.46 -18.14
C ALA A 42 -56.22 -21.79 -17.68
N SER A 43 -55.48 -20.79 -17.18
CA SER A 43 -54.11 -20.97 -16.68
C SER A 43 -53.98 -20.81 -15.16
N SER A 44 -55.08 -20.65 -14.43
CA SER A 44 -55.08 -20.39 -12.98
C SER A 44 -54.15 -19.23 -12.56
N MET A 45 -54.07 -18.17 -13.38
CA MET A 45 -53.20 -17.02 -13.13
C MET A 45 -54.00 -15.77 -12.78
N LEU A 46 -53.53 -15.03 -11.78
CA LEU A 46 -54.02 -13.70 -11.42
C LEU A 46 -52.90 -12.68 -11.65
N TYR A 47 -53.23 -11.59 -12.32
CA TYR A 47 -52.29 -10.53 -12.66
C TYR A 47 -52.66 -9.23 -11.96
N LEU A 48 -51.65 -8.48 -11.56
CA LEU A 48 -51.76 -7.08 -11.17
C LEU A 48 -50.82 -6.28 -12.06
N GLN A 49 -51.38 -5.53 -13.00
CA GLN A 49 -50.61 -4.59 -13.80
C GLN A 49 -50.58 -3.25 -13.08
N MET A 50 -49.39 -2.69 -12.92
CA MET A 50 -49.15 -1.46 -12.16
C MET A 50 -48.52 -0.43 -13.08
N ASN A 51 -49.25 0.65 -13.40
CA ASN A 51 -48.75 1.77 -14.20
C ASN A 51 -48.54 3.00 -13.31
N SER A 52 -47.61 3.89 -13.70
CA SER A 52 -47.36 5.16 -12.99
C SER A 52 -47.18 5.01 -11.48
N LEU A 53 -46.27 4.11 -11.09
CA LEU A 53 -45.95 3.83 -9.69
C LEU A 53 -45.38 5.07 -8.97
N LYS A 54 -45.77 5.26 -7.72
CA LYS A 54 -45.29 6.34 -6.85
C LYS A 54 -44.51 5.75 -5.66
N PRO A 55 -43.63 6.53 -4.99
CA PRO A 55 -42.87 6.05 -3.83
C PRO A 55 -43.76 5.41 -2.74
N GLU A 56 -44.98 5.92 -2.56
CA GLU A 56 -45.93 5.41 -1.57
C GLU A 56 -46.50 4.02 -1.93
N ASP A 57 -46.29 3.55 -3.16
CA ASP A 57 -46.67 2.20 -3.57
C ASP A 57 -45.63 1.13 -3.21
N THR A 58 -44.51 1.53 -2.58
CA THR A 58 -43.49 0.60 -2.07
C THR A 58 -44.06 -0.29 -0.98
N ALA A 59 -44.17 -1.58 -1.25
CA ALA A 59 -44.78 -2.55 -0.36
C ALA A 59 -44.48 -3.99 -0.82
N VAL A 60 -44.69 -4.96 0.07
CA VAL A 60 -44.81 -6.36 -0.32
C VAL A 60 -46.23 -6.62 -0.82
N TYR A 61 -46.38 -7.11 -2.05
CA TYR A 61 -47.68 -7.41 -2.66
C TYR A 61 -47.97 -8.90 -2.57
N TYR A 62 -49.16 -9.23 -2.07
CA TYR A 62 -49.62 -10.57 -1.82
C TYR A 62 -50.82 -10.92 -2.69
N CYS A 63 -50.73 -12.08 -3.34
CA CYS A 63 -51.88 -12.71 -3.96
C CYS A 63 -52.68 -13.43 -2.88
N VAL A 64 -53.98 -13.13 -2.80
CA VAL A 64 -54.88 -13.69 -1.78
C VAL A 64 -56.20 -14.06 -2.42
N ARG A 65 -56.79 -15.16 -1.95
CA ARG A 65 -58.15 -15.60 -2.28
C ARG A 65 -59.06 -15.36 -1.08
N VAL A 66 -60.25 -14.81 -1.32
CA VAL A 66 -61.24 -14.53 -0.28
C VAL A 66 -62.44 -15.43 -0.48
N TRP A 67 -62.91 -16.03 0.62
CA TRP A 67 -64.16 -16.79 0.66
C TRP A 67 -65.25 -15.96 1.36
N SER A 68 -66.52 -16.27 1.11
CA SER A 68 -67.71 -15.56 1.60
C SER A 68 -67.83 -15.40 3.13
N ARG A 69 -66.94 -16.01 3.92
CA ARG A 69 -66.85 -15.89 5.39
C ARG A 69 -65.67 -15.06 5.90
N GLY A 70 -64.97 -14.32 5.03
CA GLY A 70 -63.88 -13.41 5.41
C GLY A 70 -62.53 -14.07 5.68
N ALA A 71 -62.39 -15.37 5.42
CA ALA A 71 -61.11 -16.08 5.51
C ALA A 71 -60.19 -15.68 4.34
N LEU A 72 -58.98 -15.21 4.66
CA LEU A 72 -57.91 -14.88 3.73
C LEU A 72 -57.04 -16.11 3.47
N ASP A 73 -57.12 -16.68 2.26
CA ASP A 73 -56.19 -17.72 1.83
C ASP A 73 -54.99 -17.09 1.11
N TYR A 74 -53.80 -17.34 1.63
CA TYR A 74 -52.56 -16.67 1.26
C TYR A 74 -51.79 -17.49 0.24
N TRP A 75 -51.49 -16.88 -0.92
CA TRP A 75 -50.83 -17.58 -2.02
C TRP A 75 -49.39 -17.08 -2.25
N GLY A 76 -48.42 -17.76 -1.64
CA GLY A 76 -46.98 -17.60 -1.96
C GLY A 76 -46.17 -16.93 -0.85
N LYS A 77 -45.07 -16.24 -1.20
CA LYS A 77 -44.28 -15.41 -0.25
C LYS A 77 -44.48 -13.90 -0.48
N GLY A 78 -45.31 -13.53 -1.44
CA GLY A 78 -45.45 -12.16 -1.94
C GLY A 78 -44.27 -11.72 -2.80
N THR A 79 -44.40 -10.52 -3.36
CA THR A 79 -43.36 -9.88 -4.17
C THR A 79 -43.10 -8.49 -3.63
N MET A 80 -41.86 -8.22 -3.22
CA MET A 80 -41.43 -6.88 -2.81
C MET A 80 -41.34 -5.98 -4.04
N VAL A 81 -42.09 -4.88 -4.04
CA VAL A 81 -42.01 -3.84 -5.07
C VAL A 81 -41.45 -2.59 -4.40
N THR A 82 -40.27 -2.16 -4.85
CA THR A 82 -39.61 -0.94 -4.38
C THR A 82 -39.71 0.12 -5.46
N VAL A 83 -40.38 1.23 -5.15
CA VAL A 83 -40.52 2.39 -6.04
C VAL A 83 -39.70 3.53 -5.47
N SER A 84 -38.65 3.91 -6.17
CA SER A 84 -37.76 4.99 -5.74
C SER A 84 -37.29 5.82 -6.92
N SER A 85 -37.08 7.12 -6.68
CA SER A 85 -36.36 8.01 -7.59
C SER A 85 -34.84 7.90 -7.43
N ALA A 86 -34.36 7.08 -6.48
CA ALA A 86 -32.94 6.88 -6.22
C ALA A 86 -32.25 6.22 -7.43
N VAL A 87 -31.02 6.67 -7.69
CA VAL A 87 -30.20 6.16 -8.78
C VAL A 87 -29.83 4.70 -8.49
N LYS A 88 -29.91 3.84 -9.51
CA LYS A 88 -29.44 2.46 -9.40
C LYS A 88 -27.92 2.47 -9.20
N THR A 89 -27.46 1.90 -8.10
CA THR A 89 -26.04 1.89 -7.74
C THR A 89 -25.53 0.45 -7.70
N ALA A 90 -24.42 0.20 -8.38
CA ALA A 90 -23.78 -1.10 -8.42
C ALA A 90 -23.06 -1.40 -7.08
N PRO A 91 -23.04 -2.67 -6.61
CA PRO A 91 -22.36 -3.03 -5.38
C PRO A 91 -20.84 -2.88 -5.46
N THR A 92 -20.22 -2.58 -4.32
CA THR A 92 -18.80 -2.84 -4.07
C THR A 92 -18.67 -4.11 -3.24
N VAL A 93 -17.76 -5.01 -3.62
CA VAL A 93 -17.58 -6.31 -2.97
C VAL A 93 -16.21 -6.39 -2.31
N PHE A 94 -16.19 -6.74 -1.02
CA PHE A 94 -14.99 -6.92 -0.21
C PHE A 94 -14.87 -8.39 0.23
N PRO A 95 -13.78 -9.09 -0.12
CA PRO A 95 -13.53 -10.43 0.40
C PRO A 95 -13.17 -10.38 1.89
N LEU A 96 -13.69 -11.33 2.67
CA LEU A 96 -13.44 -11.47 4.10
C LEU A 96 -12.60 -12.74 4.32
N SER A 97 -11.36 -12.53 4.75
CA SER A 97 -10.43 -13.60 5.11
C SER A 97 -10.58 -13.99 6.59
N PRO A 98 -10.27 -15.24 6.96
CA PRO A 98 -10.43 -15.72 8.34
C PRO A 98 -9.41 -15.11 9.30
N CYS A 99 -9.78 -15.00 10.58
CA CYS A 99 -8.90 -14.49 11.64
C CYS A 99 -7.98 -15.59 12.20
N ASN A 100 -6.75 -15.26 12.62
CA ASN A 100 -5.71 -16.20 13.06
C ASN A 100 -6.12 -17.17 14.20
N GLN A 101 -7.10 -16.82 15.03
CA GLN A 101 -7.48 -17.63 16.21
C GLN A 101 -8.34 -18.85 15.86
N ASP A 102 -9.06 -18.83 14.73
CA ASP A 102 -9.96 -19.92 14.35
C ASP A 102 -9.23 -21.08 13.67
N ILE A 103 -8.08 -20.81 13.05
CA ILE A 103 -7.33 -21.77 12.22
C ILE A 103 -6.52 -22.77 13.07
N THR A 104 -6.18 -22.40 14.31
CA THR A 104 -5.37 -23.22 15.23
C THR A 104 -6.20 -23.99 16.25
N THR A 105 -7.48 -23.66 16.41
CA THR A 105 -8.33 -24.18 17.50
C THR A 105 -9.53 -24.98 17.01
N THR A 106 -9.93 -24.85 15.74
CA THR A 106 -11.14 -25.49 15.19
C THR A 106 -10.85 -26.28 13.91
N SER A 107 -11.68 -27.29 13.61
CA SER A 107 -11.58 -28.12 12.40
C SER A 107 -12.11 -27.44 11.14
N GLN A 108 -12.77 -26.29 11.27
CA GLN A 108 -13.46 -25.57 10.20
C GLN A 108 -13.13 -24.09 10.25
N VAL A 109 -13.03 -23.46 9.08
CA VAL A 109 -12.75 -22.04 8.92
C VAL A 109 -13.89 -21.37 8.17
N SER A 110 -14.20 -20.13 8.57
CA SER A 110 -15.22 -19.32 7.92
C SER A 110 -14.57 -18.22 7.08
N ILE A 111 -14.91 -18.18 5.80
CA ILE A 111 -14.53 -17.13 4.86
C ILE A 111 -15.79 -16.38 4.41
N GLY A 112 -15.69 -15.18 3.87
CA GLY A 112 -16.90 -14.42 3.51
C GLY A 112 -16.73 -13.40 2.41
N CYS A 113 -17.84 -12.78 2.02
CA CYS A 113 -17.88 -11.60 1.17
C CYS A 113 -18.89 -10.59 1.70
N LEU A 114 -18.45 -9.35 1.81
CA LEU A 114 -19.28 -8.19 2.14
C LEU A 114 -19.66 -7.47 0.86
N VAL A 115 -20.96 -7.34 0.62
CA VAL A 115 -21.55 -6.58 -0.49
C VAL A 115 -22.08 -5.28 0.08
N LYS A 116 -21.58 -4.14 -0.41
CA LYS A 116 -21.88 -2.83 0.16
C LYS A 116 -22.24 -1.82 -0.92
N GLY A 117 -23.19 -0.93 -0.59
CA GLY A 117 -23.42 0.29 -1.36
C GLY A 117 -24.21 0.05 -2.64
N TYR A 118 -25.13 -0.91 -2.67
CA TYR A 118 -25.95 -1.18 -3.86
C TYR A 118 -27.39 -0.74 -3.68
N PHE A 119 -28.05 -0.45 -4.79
CA PHE A 119 -29.47 -0.16 -4.84
C PHE A 119 -30.01 -0.49 -6.24
N PRO A 120 -31.21 -1.11 -6.36
CA PRO A 120 -32.10 -1.70 -5.34
C PRO A 120 -31.74 -3.15 -4.95
N GLU A 121 -32.43 -3.74 -3.97
CA GLU A 121 -32.37 -5.19 -3.71
C GLU A 121 -33.02 -6.01 -4.86
N PRO A 122 -32.56 -7.24 -5.20
CA PRO A 122 -31.47 -8.00 -4.59
C PRO A 122 -30.13 -7.95 -5.35
N ALA A 123 -29.05 -8.03 -4.58
CA ALA A 123 -27.75 -8.48 -5.06
C ALA A 123 -27.52 -9.91 -4.54
N THR A 124 -27.21 -10.85 -5.44
CA THR A 124 -27.06 -12.27 -5.12
C THR A 124 -25.60 -12.67 -5.05
N VAL A 125 -25.21 -13.47 -4.06
CA VAL A 125 -23.86 -14.01 -3.90
C VAL A 125 -23.85 -15.52 -4.18
N GLN A 126 -22.92 -15.96 -5.02
CA GLN A 126 -22.62 -17.37 -5.28
C GLN A 126 -21.15 -17.64 -4.96
N TRP A 127 -20.83 -18.88 -4.57
CA TRP A 127 -19.45 -19.31 -4.28
C TRP A 127 -18.95 -20.24 -5.39
N ASN A 128 -17.75 -20.00 -5.89
CA ASN A 128 -17.13 -20.72 -7.01
C ASN A 128 -18.08 -20.91 -8.20
N SER A 129 -18.76 -19.83 -8.60
CA SER A 129 -19.74 -19.79 -9.69
C SER A 129 -20.89 -20.80 -9.51
N GLY A 130 -21.29 -21.04 -8.26
CA GLY A 130 -22.37 -21.97 -7.92
C GLY A 130 -21.93 -23.42 -7.72
N ALA A 131 -20.62 -23.72 -7.81
CA ALA A 131 -20.09 -25.06 -7.54
C ALA A 131 -20.22 -25.43 -6.05
N ILE A 132 -20.17 -24.45 -5.15
CA ILE A 132 -20.32 -24.67 -3.71
C ILE A 132 -21.74 -24.30 -3.31
N THR A 133 -22.45 -25.24 -2.67
CA THR A 133 -23.85 -25.09 -2.26
C THR A 133 -24.08 -25.40 -0.77
N SER A 134 -23.09 -25.97 -0.07
CA SER A 134 -23.14 -26.31 1.35
C SER A 134 -22.24 -25.39 2.18
N GLY A 135 -22.56 -25.21 3.46
CA GLY A 135 -21.78 -24.38 4.38
C GLY A 135 -21.93 -22.86 4.17
N ILE A 136 -22.87 -22.44 3.31
CA ILE A 136 -23.11 -21.03 2.99
C ILE A 136 -24.18 -20.45 3.94
N HIS A 137 -23.86 -19.32 4.56
CA HIS A 137 -24.77 -18.53 5.37
C HIS A 137 -24.88 -17.11 4.82
N ASN A 138 -26.02 -16.78 4.21
CA ASN A 138 -26.30 -15.44 3.68
C ASN A 138 -27.04 -14.62 4.74
N PHE A 139 -26.45 -13.49 5.13
CA PHE A 139 -27.07 -12.55 6.05
C PHE A 139 -28.04 -11.62 5.29
N PRO A 140 -29.17 -11.24 5.92
CA PRO A 140 -30.15 -10.39 5.27
C PRO A 140 -29.59 -8.99 4.96
N PRO A 141 -30.05 -8.33 3.88
CA PRO A 141 -29.70 -6.94 3.60
C PRO A 141 -30.14 -5.95 4.66
N VAL A 142 -29.25 -5.00 4.97
CA VAL A 142 -29.46 -3.89 5.89
C VAL A 142 -29.30 -2.58 5.13
N LEU A 143 -30.18 -1.62 5.38
CA LEU A 143 -30.11 -0.29 4.79
C LEU A 143 -29.06 0.55 5.54
N LEU A 144 -28.01 1.00 4.85
CA LEU A 144 -27.17 2.11 5.32
C LEU A 144 -27.94 3.41 5.12
N GLY A 145 -27.85 4.36 6.06
CA GLY A 145 -28.63 5.62 6.14
C GLY A 145 -28.57 6.60 4.96
N SER A 146 -28.18 6.14 3.77
CA SER A 146 -28.08 6.87 2.50
C SER A 146 -28.82 6.14 1.35
N ASP A 147 -29.92 5.43 1.59
CA ASP A 147 -30.69 4.64 0.60
C ASP A 147 -29.96 3.45 -0.06
N HIS A 148 -28.81 3.03 0.47
CA HIS A 148 -28.03 1.93 -0.11
C HIS A 148 -28.03 0.72 0.82
N TYR A 149 -28.07 -0.48 0.24
CA TYR A 149 -28.07 -1.74 0.98
C TYR A 149 -26.65 -2.27 1.17
N THR A 150 -26.49 -3.04 2.25
CA THR A 150 -25.32 -3.89 2.49
C THR A 150 -25.76 -5.24 3.03
N HIS A 151 -25.07 -6.30 2.64
CA HIS A 151 -25.25 -7.64 3.22
C HIS A 151 -23.95 -8.42 3.11
N SER A 152 -23.88 -9.56 3.79
CA SER A 152 -22.72 -10.44 3.73
C SER A 152 -23.12 -11.89 3.49
N SER A 153 -22.21 -12.65 2.89
CA SER A 153 -22.30 -14.10 2.73
C SER A 153 -21.07 -14.73 3.35
N LEU A 154 -21.25 -15.74 4.20
CA LEU A 154 -20.20 -16.51 4.83
C LEU A 154 -20.20 -17.94 4.27
N LEU A 155 -19.03 -18.54 4.12
CA LEU A 155 -18.82 -19.93 3.73
C LEU A 155 -17.95 -20.61 4.79
N THR A 156 -18.47 -21.66 5.41
CA THR A 156 -17.75 -22.48 6.39
C THR A 156 -17.25 -23.76 5.72
N ILE A 157 -15.93 -23.99 5.77
CA ILE A 157 -15.25 -25.11 5.10
C ILE A 157 -14.20 -25.76 6.01
N PRO A 158 -13.84 -27.03 5.79
CA PRO A 158 -12.72 -27.66 6.51
C PRO A 158 -11.40 -26.93 6.26
N VAL A 159 -10.53 -26.87 7.28
CA VAL A 159 -9.20 -26.22 7.16
C VAL A 159 -8.34 -26.89 6.09
N SER A 160 -8.43 -28.21 5.92
CA SER A 160 -7.71 -28.95 4.87
C SER A 160 -8.10 -28.47 3.47
N GLN A 161 -9.39 -28.25 3.24
CA GLN A 161 -9.93 -27.76 1.97
C GLN A 161 -9.54 -26.30 1.73
N TRP A 162 -9.58 -25.45 2.77
CA TRP A 162 -9.08 -24.08 2.70
C TRP A 162 -7.59 -24.00 2.32
N GLN A 163 -6.79 -24.99 2.71
CA GLN A 163 -5.36 -25.09 2.41
C GLN A 163 -5.04 -25.68 1.03
N SER A 164 -5.93 -26.44 0.42
CA SER A 164 -5.69 -27.05 -0.90
C SER A 164 -6.34 -26.29 -2.05
N GLU A 165 -7.49 -25.65 -1.81
CA GLU A 165 -8.34 -25.11 -2.87
C GLU A 165 -8.38 -23.58 -2.91
N SER A 166 -8.89 -23.04 -4.03
CA SER A 166 -9.13 -21.62 -4.21
C SER A 166 -10.63 -21.31 -4.11
N PHE A 167 -10.95 -20.22 -3.41
CA PHE A 167 -12.32 -19.81 -3.16
C PHE A 167 -12.57 -18.43 -3.73
N GLN A 168 -13.69 -18.27 -4.43
CA GLN A 168 -14.12 -17.02 -5.00
C GLN A 168 -15.60 -16.78 -4.68
N CYS A 169 -15.95 -15.52 -4.42
CA CYS A 169 -17.34 -15.10 -4.37
C CYS A 169 -17.70 -14.34 -5.65
N ASN A 170 -18.85 -14.70 -6.21
CA ASN A 170 -19.39 -14.20 -7.45
C ASN A 170 -20.69 -13.46 -7.13
N VAL A 171 -20.66 -12.14 -7.25
CA VAL A 171 -21.80 -11.26 -6.92
C VAL A 171 -22.45 -10.79 -8.20
N HIS A 172 -23.77 -10.94 -8.27
CA HIS A 172 -24.60 -10.48 -9.39
C HIS A 172 -25.67 -9.53 -8.88
N HIS A 173 -25.74 -8.35 -9.50
CA HIS A 173 -26.75 -7.35 -9.21
C HIS A 173 -27.55 -7.06 -10.48
N ALA A 174 -28.73 -7.66 -10.57
CA ALA A 174 -29.55 -7.66 -11.79
C ALA A 174 -30.00 -6.25 -12.20
N ALA A 175 -30.21 -5.35 -11.22
CA ALA A 175 -30.73 -4.02 -11.51
C ALA A 175 -29.73 -3.13 -12.29
N THR A 176 -28.42 -3.34 -12.12
CA THR A 176 -27.34 -2.63 -12.82
C THR A 176 -26.54 -3.52 -13.76
N ASP A 177 -27.00 -4.75 -14.01
CA ASP A 177 -26.30 -5.78 -14.79
C ASP A 177 -24.81 -5.96 -14.39
N THR A 178 -24.52 -5.83 -13.09
CA THR A 178 -23.14 -5.86 -12.60
C THR A 178 -22.79 -7.26 -12.11
N ARG A 179 -21.63 -7.76 -12.57
CA ARG A 179 -21.05 -9.03 -12.15
C ARG A 179 -19.65 -8.81 -11.59
N ILE A 180 -19.43 -9.18 -10.33
CA ILE A 180 -18.16 -8.97 -9.63
C ILE A 180 -17.66 -10.29 -9.08
N ASN A 181 -16.44 -10.66 -9.45
CA ASN A 181 -15.76 -11.84 -8.93
C ASN A 181 -14.61 -11.41 -8.02
N LYS A 182 -14.57 -11.91 -6.80
CA LYS A 182 -13.48 -11.68 -5.85
C LYS A 182 -12.94 -13.01 -5.35
N ILE A 183 -11.64 -13.20 -5.53
CA ILE A 183 -10.91 -14.34 -4.95
C ILE A 183 -10.64 -14.00 -3.48
N ILE A 184 -10.89 -14.95 -2.58
CA ILE A 184 -10.50 -14.84 -1.18
C ILE A 184 -9.01 -15.16 -1.11
N ASP A 185 -8.19 -14.12 -1.02
CA ASP A 185 -6.74 -14.28 -1.02
C ASP A 185 -6.28 -14.96 0.28
N ARG A 186 -5.41 -15.96 0.09
CA ARG A 186 -4.76 -16.69 1.18
C ARG A 186 -3.47 -16.01 1.59
N SER A 187 -3.30 -14.71 1.31
CA SER A 187 -2.08 -13.95 1.56
C SER A 187 -1.70 -13.95 3.05
N ALA A 188 -0.96 -15.00 3.39
CA ALA A 188 -0.11 -15.27 4.52
C ALA A 188 -0.72 -15.00 5.91
N ILE A 189 -1.19 -16.08 6.53
CA ILE A 189 -1.15 -16.25 7.99
C ILE A 189 0.33 -16.08 8.39
N ARG A 190 0.71 -14.88 8.81
CA ARG A 190 2.06 -14.61 9.33
C ARG A 190 1.94 -14.52 10.84
N SER A 191 2.88 -15.16 11.55
CA SER A 191 2.92 -15.10 13.00
C SER A 191 3.01 -13.63 13.45
N PRO A 192 2.25 -13.22 14.49
CA PRO A 192 2.38 -11.90 15.05
C PRO A 192 3.84 -11.63 15.47
N VAL A 193 4.36 -10.48 15.08
CA VAL A 193 5.70 -10.01 15.46
C VAL A 193 5.53 -8.81 16.37
N GLY A 194 6.22 -8.82 17.52
CA GLY A 194 6.19 -7.70 18.47
C GLY A 194 6.98 -6.50 17.96
N PRO A 195 6.65 -5.27 18.41
CA PRO A 195 7.38 -4.08 18.06
C PRO A 195 8.69 -3.94 18.84
N GLU A 196 9.70 -3.44 18.17
CA GLU A 196 10.87 -2.82 18.80
C GLU A 196 10.65 -1.31 18.86
N ILE A 197 11.14 -0.66 19.93
CA ILE A 197 10.97 0.78 20.10
C ILE A 197 12.29 1.48 20.40
N HIS A 198 12.44 2.67 19.82
CA HIS A 198 13.57 3.56 20.04
C HIS A 198 13.03 4.96 20.32
N THR A 199 13.55 5.62 21.34
CA THR A 199 13.07 6.93 21.78
C THR A 199 14.14 7.99 21.63
N TYR A 200 13.77 9.17 21.13
CA TYR A 200 14.66 10.29 20.84
C TYR A 200 14.07 11.60 21.38
N HIS A 201 14.91 12.61 21.59
CA HIS A 201 14.47 13.97 21.89
C HIS A 201 15.17 14.97 20.97
N SER A 202 14.52 16.09 20.64
CA SER A 202 15.04 17.07 19.68
C SER A 202 16.27 17.84 20.16
N SER A 203 16.37 18.12 21.47
CA SER A 203 17.53 18.80 22.08
C SER A 203 17.59 18.55 23.58
N CYS A 204 18.74 18.81 24.22
CA CYS A 204 18.83 18.94 25.68
C CYS A 204 18.44 20.36 26.15
N ASP A 205 18.55 21.37 25.28
CA ASP A 205 18.28 22.79 25.53
C ASP A 205 17.70 23.42 24.25
N SER A 206 16.46 23.92 24.30
CA SER A 206 15.77 24.47 23.13
C SER A 206 15.86 25.99 23.13
N ARG A 207 16.20 26.62 22.01
CA ARG A 207 16.12 28.09 21.90
C ARG A 207 14.67 28.57 21.75
N ASP A 208 13.79 27.68 21.30
CA ASP A 208 12.39 27.97 20.98
C ASP A 208 11.43 27.56 22.13
N GLY A 209 11.96 27.16 23.29
CA GLY A 209 11.19 26.82 24.50
C GLY A 209 10.42 25.50 24.43
N SER A 210 10.54 24.72 23.35
CA SER A 210 9.86 23.43 23.18
C SER A 210 10.83 22.29 22.87
N ILE A 211 10.57 21.13 23.48
CA ILE A 211 11.32 19.89 23.27
C ILE A 211 10.37 18.88 22.62
N GLN A 212 10.77 18.29 21.49
CA GLN A 212 10.00 17.22 20.87
C GLN A 212 10.55 15.88 21.32
N LEU A 213 9.67 15.00 21.82
CA LEU A 213 9.99 13.61 22.13
C LEU A 213 9.44 12.72 21.03
N TRP A 214 10.29 11.83 20.53
CA TRP A 214 10.01 10.91 19.44
C TRP A 214 10.05 9.47 19.93
N CYS A 215 9.11 8.66 19.46
CA CYS A 215 9.05 7.23 19.69
C CYS A 215 8.89 6.53 18.34
N GLN A 216 9.98 5.91 17.88
CA GLN A 216 10.02 5.10 16.67
C GLN A 216 9.71 3.65 17.01
N ILE A 217 8.79 3.05 16.25
CA ILE A 217 8.26 1.71 16.47
C ILE A 217 8.49 0.91 15.18
N SER A 218 9.18 -0.23 15.26
CA SER A 218 9.57 -0.99 14.06
C SER A 218 9.30 -2.48 14.19
N GLY A 219 9.09 -3.12 13.03
CA GLY A 219 9.16 -4.57 12.90
C GLY A 219 7.94 -5.34 13.38
N PHE A 220 6.80 -4.68 13.63
CA PHE A 220 5.61 -5.35 14.19
C PHE A 220 4.62 -5.82 13.13
N TYR A 221 3.81 -6.82 13.47
CA TYR A 221 2.71 -7.29 12.65
C TYR A 221 1.67 -7.98 13.55
N PRO A 222 0.36 -7.76 13.37
CA PRO A 222 -0.35 -6.88 12.42
C PRO A 222 -0.26 -5.38 12.75
N LYS A 223 -0.88 -4.52 11.93
CA LYS A 223 -0.71 -3.05 12.02
C LYS A 223 -1.32 -2.36 13.26
N GLN A 224 -2.16 -3.04 14.03
CA GLN A 224 -2.86 -2.46 15.17
C GLN A 224 -1.98 -2.42 16.42
N LEU A 225 -1.79 -1.23 16.98
CA LEU A 225 -1.03 -0.99 18.21
C LEU A 225 -1.70 0.09 19.05
N ASP A 226 -1.38 0.10 20.35
CA ASP A 226 -1.80 1.11 21.31
C ASP A 226 -0.56 1.80 21.87
N ILE A 227 -0.53 3.14 21.82
CA ILE A 227 0.63 3.96 22.23
C ILE A 227 0.18 4.90 23.33
N ASP A 228 0.83 4.81 24.48
CA ASP A 228 0.59 5.66 25.64
C ASP A 228 1.86 6.40 26.05
N TRP A 229 1.75 7.74 26.13
CA TRP A 229 2.81 8.61 26.61
C TRP A 229 2.57 8.97 28.08
N LYS A 230 3.55 8.66 28.93
CA LYS A 230 3.48 8.87 30.38
C LYS A 230 4.52 9.85 30.87
N VAL A 231 4.14 10.65 31.87
CA VAL A 231 5.08 11.44 32.68
C VAL A 231 5.20 10.74 34.03
N GLY A 232 6.37 10.15 34.30
CA GLY A 232 6.57 9.23 35.42
C GLY A 232 5.68 7.99 35.30
N SER A 233 4.66 7.89 36.15
CA SER A 233 3.67 6.80 36.15
C SER A 233 2.29 7.21 35.61
N ARG A 234 2.08 8.49 35.30
CA ARG A 234 0.76 9.04 34.94
C ARG A 234 0.57 9.10 33.42
N SER A 235 -0.55 8.56 32.94
CA SER A 235 -0.98 8.58 31.52
C SER A 235 -1.92 9.76 31.22
N GLY A 236 -2.05 10.12 29.94
CA GLY A 236 -3.06 11.10 29.48
C GLY A 236 -2.73 12.58 29.75
N LEU A 237 -1.54 12.88 30.28
CA LEU A 237 -1.06 14.26 30.50
C LEU A 237 -0.50 14.92 29.24
N LEU A 238 -0.18 14.11 28.23
CA LEU A 238 0.48 14.54 27.00
C LEU A 238 -0.44 14.33 25.80
N ARG A 239 -0.29 15.17 24.77
CA ARG A 239 -1.06 15.08 23.52
C ARG A 239 -0.16 14.67 22.36
N PRO A 240 0.06 13.37 22.16
CA PRO A 240 0.92 12.89 21.10
C PRO A 240 0.24 12.96 19.73
N TYR A 241 1.03 13.18 18.69
CA TYR A 241 0.67 12.93 17.31
C TYR A 241 1.20 11.56 16.89
N ASN A 242 0.29 10.65 16.55
CA ASN A 242 0.62 9.29 16.12
C ASN A 242 0.56 9.21 14.59
N TYR A 243 1.70 8.93 13.96
CA TYR A 243 1.75 8.69 12.53
C TYR A 243 1.09 7.36 12.18
N PRO A 244 0.32 7.28 11.08
CA PRO A 244 -0.24 6.01 10.61
C PRO A 244 0.87 4.97 10.37
N PRO A 245 0.70 3.70 10.81
CA PRO A 245 1.65 2.65 10.50
C PRO A 245 1.86 2.50 8.99
N TRP A 246 3.10 2.47 8.55
CA TRP A 246 3.48 2.21 7.16
C TRP A 246 4.10 0.82 7.02
N GLN A 247 3.86 0.19 5.87
CA GLN A 247 4.41 -1.13 5.59
C GLN A 247 5.87 -1.01 5.14
N ASN A 248 6.75 -1.84 5.69
CA ASN A 248 8.16 -1.84 5.34
C ASN A 248 8.36 -2.43 3.92
N PRO A 249 9.10 -1.75 3.02
CA PRO A 249 9.34 -2.23 1.68
C PRO A 249 10.00 -3.61 1.67
N GLY A 250 9.39 -4.58 0.98
CA GLY A 250 9.93 -5.94 0.87
C GLY A 250 9.70 -6.84 2.09
N THR A 251 9.03 -6.35 3.14
CA THR A 251 8.61 -7.19 4.27
C THR A 251 7.10 -7.06 4.54
N TYR A 252 6.60 -7.91 5.44
CA TYR A 252 5.20 -7.89 5.87
C TYR A 252 4.97 -7.12 7.17
N THR A 253 6.05 -6.64 7.78
CA THR A 253 5.99 -5.91 9.04
C THR A 253 5.73 -4.44 8.79
N PHE A 254 5.19 -3.78 9.80
CA PHE A 254 4.88 -2.37 9.82
C PHE A 254 5.90 -1.64 10.69
N SER A 255 6.02 -0.35 10.43
CA SER A 255 6.70 0.61 11.30
C SER A 255 5.74 1.78 11.55
N ALA A 256 5.90 2.44 12.69
CA ALA A 256 5.09 3.57 13.12
C ALA A 256 5.96 4.57 13.90
N ALA A 257 5.46 5.78 14.07
CA ALA A 257 6.11 6.79 14.91
C ALA A 257 5.06 7.54 15.72
N SER A 258 5.45 8.00 16.90
CA SER A 258 4.66 8.89 17.74
C SER A 258 5.54 10.01 18.24
N VAL A 259 5.01 11.23 18.19
CA VAL A 259 5.74 12.44 18.58
C VAL A 259 4.91 13.23 19.57
N VAL A 260 5.55 13.77 20.59
CA VAL A 260 4.89 14.67 21.54
C VAL A 260 5.78 15.85 21.88
N ASN A 261 5.17 17.04 21.93
CA ASN A 261 5.86 18.27 22.27
C ASN A 261 5.64 18.56 23.76
N ILE A 262 6.72 18.88 24.46
CA ILE A 262 6.71 19.32 25.86
C ILE A 262 7.41 20.68 25.98
N THR A 263 7.17 21.37 27.09
CA THR A 263 7.87 22.64 27.37
C THR A 263 9.29 22.36 27.85
N GLN A 264 10.18 23.31 27.61
CA GLN A 264 11.54 23.25 28.12
C GLN A 264 11.58 23.29 29.66
N ASP A 265 10.70 24.05 30.30
CA ASP A 265 10.60 24.11 31.75
C ASP A 265 10.27 22.73 32.34
N ASP A 266 9.25 22.04 31.79
CA ASP A 266 8.87 20.67 32.21
C ASP A 266 10.00 19.64 31.98
N TRP A 267 10.85 19.86 30.99
CA TRP A 267 12.02 19.03 30.70
C TRP A 267 13.15 19.27 31.71
N LEU A 268 13.44 20.54 32.03
CA LEU A 268 14.50 20.95 32.96
C LEU A 268 14.18 20.56 34.42
N GLU A 269 12.90 20.51 34.79
CA GLU A 269 12.43 19.98 36.08
C GLU A 269 12.92 18.54 36.35
N GLY A 270 13.34 17.80 35.32
CA GLY A 270 13.86 16.43 35.47
C GLY A 270 12.78 15.37 35.46
N ASN A 271 11.61 15.69 34.94
CA ASN A 271 10.57 14.73 34.67
C ASN A 271 11.07 13.62 33.73
N VAL A 272 10.62 12.40 33.98
CA VAL A 272 10.94 11.23 33.16
C VAL A 272 9.74 10.90 32.29
N TYR A 273 9.96 10.79 31.00
CA TYR A 273 8.93 10.54 30.01
C TYR A 273 9.03 9.11 29.51
N TYR A 274 7.90 8.49 29.23
CA TYR A 274 7.86 7.14 28.71
C TYR A 274 6.93 7.01 27.51
N CYS A 275 7.40 6.33 26.47
CA CYS A 275 6.56 5.82 25.40
C CYS A 275 6.32 4.34 25.66
N GLU A 276 5.08 3.97 25.95
CA GLU A 276 4.67 2.58 26.19
C GLU A 276 3.81 2.10 25.02
N VAL A 277 4.23 1.03 24.35
CA VAL A 277 3.54 0.47 23.20
C VAL A 277 3.03 -0.92 23.55
N THR A 278 1.73 -1.12 23.39
CA THR A 278 1.05 -2.40 23.60
C THR A 278 0.63 -2.95 22.25
N HIS A 279 1.08 -4.15 21.92
CA HIS A 279 0.70 -4.85 20.70
C HIS A 279 -0.04 -6.14 21.07
N ALA A 280 -1.37 -6.06 21.08
CA ALA A 280 -2.26 -7.12 21.56
C ALA A 280 -2.08 -8.45 20.82
N ALA A 281 -1.80 -8.38 19.51
CA ALA A 281 -1.72 -9.56 18.66
C ALA A 281 -0.48 -10.43 18.93
N SER A 282 0.66 -9.86 19.32
CA SER A 282 1.84 -10.61 19.77
C SER A 282 1.96 -10.69 21.30
N GLN A 283 0.99 -10.14 22.04
CA GLN A 283 1.00 -10.03 23.50
C GLN A 283 2.26 -9.34 24.05
N THR A 284 2.88 -8.45 23.28
CA THR A 284 4.08 -7.73 23.70
C THR A 284 3.74 -6.34 24.20
N LYS A 285 4.44 -5.93 25.24
CA LYS A 285 4.36 -4.60 25.82
C LYS A 285 5.77 -4.08 26.05
N VAL A 286 6.13 -3.02 25.34
CA VAL A 286 7.49 -2.45 25.34
C VAL A 286 7.44 -1.00 25.79
N LYS A 287 8.46 -0.56 26.54
CA LYS A 287 8.48 0.77 27.16
C LYS A 287 9.84 1.45 26.98
N GLY A 288 9.85 2.60 26.32
CA GLY A 288 11.02 3.45 26.11
C GLY A 288 11.04 4.58 27.14
N LYS A 289 12.22 4.97 27.60
CA LYS A 289 12.41 5.96 28.67
C LYS A 289 13.22 7.15 28.13
N LEU A 290 12.74 8.35 28.38
CA LEU A 290 13.45 9.60 28.12
C LEU A 290 13.59 10.39 29.43
N LYS A 291 14.75 11.02 29.63
CA LYS A 291 15.02 11.88 30.77
C LYS A 291 15.92 13.03 30.32
N LYS A 292 15.94 14.11 31.10
CA LYS A 292 16.90 15.20 30.90
C LYS A 292 18.34 14.70 30.91
N CYS A 293 19.19 15.41 30.18
CA CYS A 293 20.62 15.17 30.11
C CYS A 293 21.25 15.49 31.48
N GLU A 294 21.92 14.54 32.11
CA GLU A 294 22.53 14.71 33.44
C GLU A 294 23.98 15.18 33.29
N GLY A 295 24.25 16.42 33.72
CA GLY A 295 25.59 17.01 33.72
C GLY A 295 26.01 17.54 32.34
N GLY A 296 26.81 18.61 32.34
CA GLY A 296 27.40 19.24 31.15
C GLY A 296 28.42 18.36 30.40
N SER A 297 28.23 17.05 30.41
CA SER A 297 28.74 16.14 29.40
C SER A 297 27.83 16.22 28.19
N SER A 298 28.42 16.55 27.05
CA SER A 298 27.85 16.39 25.71
C SER A 298 26.82 15.27 25.67
N CYS A 299 25.71 15.51 24.96
CA CYS A 299 24.86 14.44 24.44
C CYS A 299 25.76 13.26 24.02
N PRO A 300 25.33 12.01 24.18
CA PRO A 300 25.85 10.96 23.32
C PRO A 300 25.42 11.39 21.91
N SER A 301 26.26 12.20 21.28
CA SER A 301 26.28 12.42 19.85
C SER A 301 26.15 11.03 19.28
N GLY A 302 25.06 10.78 18.54
CA GLY A 302 25.00 9.58 17.71
C GLY A 302 26.36 9.45 17.04
N ASP A 303 26.99 8.28 17.15
CA ASP A 303 28.39 8.13 16.75
C ASP A 303 28.64 8.84 15.43
N VAL A 304 29.64 9.73 15.39
CA VAL A 304 29.97 10.46 14.16
C VAL A 304 30.25 9.42 13.09
N ASN A 305 29.41 9.43 12.06
CA ASN A 305 29.37 8.36 11.08
C ASN A 305 30.31 8.70 9.94
N VAL A 306 31.24 7.80 9.65
CA VAL A 306 32.20 7.96 8.55
C VAL A 306 31.95 6.89 7.50
N TYR A 307 31.60 7.32 6.29
CA TYR A 307 31.36 6.45 5.14
C TYR A 307 32.34 6.75 4.01
N LEU A 308 32.75 5.71 3.28
CA LEU A 308 33.52 5.83 2.05
C LEU A 308 32.67 5.40 0.87
N LEU A 309 32.57 6.27 -0.13
CA LEU A 309 31.81 6.02 -1.35
C LEU A 309 32.78 5.71 -2.51
N PRO A 310 32.57 4.59 -3.24
CA PRO A 310 33.36 4.25 -4.43
C PRO A 310 33.06 5.22 -5.58
N PRO A 311 33.93 5.27 -6.61
CA PRO A 311 33.64 6.09 -7.78
C PRO A 311 32.49 5.46 -8.58
N THR A 312 31.60 6.29 -9.13
CA THR A 312 30.51 5.78 -9.96
C THR A 312 31.06 5.21 -11.27
N PRO A 313 30.49 4.12 -11.83
CA PRO A 313 30.97 3.55 -13.09
C PRO A 313 30.98 4.55 -14.25
N LYS A 314 30.02 5.48 -14.31
CA LYS A 314 29.98 6.55 -15.31
C LYS A 314 31.17 7.50 -15.18
N ALA A 315 31.44 8.00 -13.98
CA ALA A 315 32.55 8.90 -13.73
C ALA A 315 33.91 8.24 -14.04
N LEU A 316 34.02 6.94 -13.74
CA LEU A 316 35.23 6.15 -13.92
C LEU A 316 35.53 5.80 -15.37
N TYR A 317 34.52 5.32 -16.12
CA TYR A 317 34.74 4.74 -17.45
C TYR A 317 34.39 5.67 -18.61
N ILE A 318 33.44 6.58 -18.41
CA ILE A 318 32.92 7.45 -19.46
C ILE A 318 33.46 8.86 -19.30
N ASP A 319 33.21 9.50 -18.15
CA ASP A 319 33.56 10.92 -17.96
C ASP A 319 35.06 11.12 -17.70
N ARG A 320 35.78 10.07 -17.31
CA ARG A 320 37.19 10.09 -16.88
C ARG A 320 37.46 11.13 -15.78
N ASN A 321 36.47 11.35 -14.92
CA ASN A 321 36.49 12.27 -13.80
C ASN A 321 36.01 11.55 -12.54
N SER A 322 36.68 10.45 -12.21
CA SER A 322 36.34 9.61 -11.07
C SER A 322 36.87 10.15 -9.77
N LYS A 323 35.99 10.16 -8.77
CA LYS A 323 36.29 10.60 -7.41
C LYS A 323 35.82 9.56 -6.42
N ILE A 324 36.61 9.29 -5.40
CA ILE A 324 36.13 8.61 -4.18
C ILE A 324 35.82 9.66 -3.13
N SER A 325 34.79 9.41 -2.32
CA SER A 325 34.33 10.39 -1.32
C SER A 325 34.42 9.83 0.09
N CYS A 326 34.90 10.66 1.01
CA CYS A 326 34.86 10.42 2.45
C CYS A 326 33.85 11.37 3.06
N VAL A 327 32.77 10.81 3.60
CA VAL A 327 31.63 11.53 4.15
C VAL A 327 31.63 11.36 5.65
N VAL A 328 31.73 12.47 6.37
CA VAL A 328 31.63 12.54 7.84
C VAL A 328 30.29 13.19 8.16
N ASN A 329 29.39 12.42 8.77
CA ASN A 329 28.03 12.85 9.09
C ASN A 329 27.83 12.89 10.62
N ASN A 330 26.87 13.70 11.07
CA ASN A 330 26.47 13.88 12.46
C ASN A 330 27.52 14.58 13.32
N LEU A 331 28.32 15.46 12.70
CA LEU A 331 29.36 16.22 13.37
C LEU A 331 28.74 17.40 14.13
N GLN A 332 29.14 17.65 15.38
CA GLN A 332 28.53 18.71 16.20
C GLN A 332 29.04 20.12 15.85
N ASN A 333 30.26 20.22 15.30
CA ASN A 333 30.87 21.46 14.83
C ASN A 333 31.92 21.12 13.76
N GLU A 334 32.21 22.04 12.85
CA GLU A 334 33.24 21.83 11.81
C GLU A 334 34.66 22.28 12.23
N GLU A 335 34.78 22.98 13.36
CA GLU A 335 36.04 23.60 13.78
C GLU A 335 37.12 22.57 14.13
N GLY A 336 38.24 22.64 13.41
CA GLY A 336 39.38 21.75 13.62
C GLY A 336 39.24 20.38 12.95
N LEU A 337 38.21 20.18 12.11
CA LEU A 337 38.09 18.99 11.25
C LEU A 337 39.21 18.96 10.21
N LYS A 338 39.92 17.83 10.13
CA LYS A 338 40.90 17.53 9.10
C LYS A 338 40.62 16.17 8.50
N ILE A 339 40.46 16.13 7.18
CA ILE A 339 40.35 14.89 6.40
C ILE A 339 41.63 14.73 5.58
N ILE A 340 42.39 13.68 5.86
CA ILE A 340 43.71 13.41 5.27
C ILE A 340 43.59 12.13 4.45
N TRP A 341 43.93 12.22 3.16
CA TRP A 341 44.01 11.07 2.28
C TRP A 341 45.43 10.49 2.23
N THR A 342 45.53 9.17 2.23
CA THR A 342 46.75 8.45 1.87
C THR A 342 46.41 7.31 0.89
N ARG A 343 47.39 6.88 0.08
CA ARG A 343 47.25 5.76 -0.85
C ARG A 343 48.41 4.79 -0.67
N GLU A 344 48.18 3.53 -1.01
CA GLU A 344 49.18 2.46 -0.86
C GLU A 344 50.40 2.64 -1.76
N LYS A 345 50.21 3.05 -3.02
CA LYS A 345 51.34 3.30 -3.93
C LYS A 345 51.78 4.75 -3.82
N ASN A 346 53.06 4.98 -3.57
CA ASN A 346 53.63 6.33 -3.55
C ASN A 346 53.27 7.09 -4.85
N GLY A 347 52.51 8.18 -4.71
CA GLY A 347 51.99 8.95 -5.82
C GLY A 347 51.31 10.23 -5.35
N HIS A 348 51.16 11.19 -6.25
CA HIS A 348 50.50 12.46 -5.95
C HIS A 348 49.00 12.24 -5.71
N LEU A 349 48.46 12.86 -4.67
CA LEU A 349 47.04 12.87 -4.34
C LEU A 349 46.46 14.21 -4.75
N ASN A 350 45.40 14.19 -5.56
CA ASN A 350 44.67 15.39 -5.95
C ASN A 350 43.31 15.40 -5.26
N VAL A 351 43.24 16.10 -4.13
CA VAL A 351 42.07 16.21 -3.25
C VAL A 351 41.36 17.52 -3.56
N ASP A 352 40.05 17.46 -3.79
CA ASP A 352 39.24 18.65 -3.96
C ASP A 352 39.13 19.43 -2.65
N VAL A 353 38.69 20.69 -2.74
CA VAL A 353 38.35 21.49 -1.57
C VAL A 353 37.26 20.77 -0.77
N MET A 354 37.45 20.64 0.53
CA MET A 354 36.48 20.04 1.44
C MET A 354 35.22 20.89 1.50
N GLU A 355 34.07 20.24 1.33
CA GLU A 355 32.76 20.87 1.44
C GLU A 355 32.15 20.53 2.80
N THR A 356 31.53 21.51 3.45
CA THR A 356 30.77 21.34 4.69
C THR A 356 29.38 21.93 4.53
N GLU A 357 28.38 21.21 5.02
CA GLU A 357 26.97 21.62 4.98
C GLU A 357 26.33 21.38 6.34
N GLU A 358 25.51 22.34 6.80
CA GLU A 358 24.69 22.19 8.00
C GLU A 358 23.40 21.46 7.65
N GLU A 359 23.16 20.33 8.32
CA GLU A 359 21.99 19.51 8.14
C GLU A 359 20.79 20.10 8.90
N PRO A 360 19.54 19.81 8.49
CA PRO A 360 18.33 20.33 9.17
C PRO A 360 18.21 19.97 10.66
N ASN A 361 19.00 19.01 11.14
CA ASN A 361 19.09 18.60 12.54
C ASN A 361 20.12 19.40 13.37
N GLY A 362 20.78 20.40 12.77
CA GLY A 362 21.82 21.23 13.41
C GLY A 362 23.19 20.56 13.53
N THR A 363 23.39 19.40 12.91
CA THR A 363 24.72 18.77 12.78
C THR A 363 25.35 19.14 11.44
N TYR A 364 26.66 18.92 11.29
CA TYR A 364 27.40 19.18 10.07
C TYR A 364 27.72 17.88 9.34
N THR A 365 27.59 17.91 8.02
CA THR A 365 28.12 16.90 7.10
C THR A 365 29.32 17.48 6.37
N ALA A 366 30.45 16.79 6.44
CA ALA A 366 31.67 17.15 5.70
C ALA A 366 31.98 16.10 4.64
N VAL A 367 32.29 16.56 3.43
CA VAL A 367 32.60 15.70 2.29
C VAL A 367 33.97 16.08 1.72
N SER A 368 34.89 15.12 1.72
CA SER A 368 36.18 15.24 1.03
C SER A 368 36.23 14.28 -0.15
N ARG A 369 36.61 14.79 -1.33
CA ARG A 369 36.67 14.01 -2.58
C ARG A 369 38.10 13.91 -3.08
N LEU A 370 38.56 12.69 -3.36
CA LEU A 370 39.87 12.40 -3.94
C LEU A 370 39.72 11.94 -5.39
N ASN A 371 40.43 12.59 -6.31
CA ASN A 371 40.49 12.19 -7.71
C ASN A 371 41.28 10.88 -7.85
N VAL A 372 40.67 9.88 -8.49
CA VAL A 372 41.27 8.56 -8.71
C VAL A 372 41.24 8.20 -10.19
N PHE A 373 42.29 7.54 -10.69
CA PHE A 373 42.32 7.04 -12.06
C PHE A 373 41.74 5.62 -12.14
N ALA A 374 41.13 5.28 -13.27
CA ALA A 374 40.58 3.95 -13.51
C ALA A 374 41.63 2.84 -13.34
N GLN A 375 42.86 3.04 -13.82
CA GLN A 375 43.94 2.06 -13.70
C GLN A 375 44.28 1.75 -12.23
N ASP A 376 44.37 2.78 -11.39
CA ASP A 376 44.69 2.65 -9.97
C ASP A 376 43.56 1.94 -9.23
N TRP A 377 42.31 2.36 -9.43
CA TRP A 377 41.13 1.72 -8.84
C TRP A 377 40.98 0.26 -9.29
N GLU A 378 41.13 -0.02 -10.58
CA GLU A 378 41.00 -1.37 -11.13
C GLU A 378 42.10 -2.32 -10.67
N SER A 379 43.29 -1.81 -10.35
CA SER A 379 44.38 -2.60 -9.78
C SER A 379 44.09 -3.12 -8.36
N GLY A 380 43.04 -2.61 -7.71
CA GLY A 380 42.68 -2.97 -6.34
C GLY A 380 43.51 -2.25 -5.28
N GLU A 381 44.09 -1.10 -5.63
CA GLU A 381 44.85 -0.25 -4.71
C GLU A 381 43.97 0.25 -3.56
N SER A 382 44.54 0.28 -2.34
CA SER A 382 43.86 0.79 -1.16
C SER A 382 44.09 2.30 -0.98
N PHE A 383 42.98 3.03 -0.80
CA PHE A 383 42.95 4.43 -0.43
C PHE A 383 42.43 4.57 1.00
N THR A 384 43.09 5.40 1.79
CA THR A 384 42.81 5.56 3.21
C THR A 384 42.37 7.00 3.47
N CYS A 385 41.20 7.15 4.08
CA CYS A 385 40.71 8.42 4.63
C CYS A 385 40.95 8.40 6.14
N ARG A 386 41.75 9.34 6.64
CA ARG A 386 42.01 9.57 8.06
C ARG A 386 41.38 10.88 8.49
N ILE A 387 40.54 10.83 9.51
CA ILE A 387 39.76 11.96 10.00
C ILE A 387 40.25 12.32 11.40
N GLU A 388 40.63 13.58 11.58
CA GLU A 388 41.04 14.17 12.86
C GLU A 388 40.05 15.28 13.21
N HIS A 389 39.53 15.26 14.44
CA HIS A 389 38.61 16.27 14.95
C HIS A 389 38.73 16.32 16.48
N PRO A 390 38.58 17.50 17.13
CA PRO A 390 38.66 17.60 18.60
C PRO A 390 37.68 16.71 19.36
N SER A 391 36.57 16.33 18.74
CA SER A 391 35.59 15.40 19.34
C SER A 391 36.02 13.93 19.31
N PHE A 392 37.11 13.57 18.61
CA PHE A 392 37.60 12.19 18.54
C PHE A 392 38.77 11.98 19.50
N VAL A 393 38.66 10.97 20.38
CA VAL A 393 39.77 10.56 21.27
C VAL A 393 40.95 10.02 20.46
N THR A 394 40.67 9.32 19.37
CA THR A 394 41.66 8.86 18.40
C THR A 394 41.19 9.14 16.97
N PRO A 395 42.10 9.45 16.03
CA PRO A 395 41.74 9.68 14.64
C PRO A 395 41.06 8.48 13.99
N VAL A 396 39.90 8.72 13.38
CA VAL A 396 39.12 7.69 12.70
C VAL A 396 39.75 7.41 11.34
N THR A 397 40.04 6.14 11.04
CA THR A 397 40.66 5.75 9.77
C THR A 397 39.79 4.72 9.05
N ARG A 398 39.52 4.95 7.77
CA ARG A 398 38.74 4.05 6.90
C ARG A 398 39.48 3.83 5.59
N ASN A 399 39.39 2.60 5.07
CA ASN A 399 40.03 2.23 3.81
C ASN A 399 38.96 1.86 2.79
N ILE A 400 39.19 2.26 1.54
CA ILE A 400 38.37 1.89 0.38
C ILE A 400 39.26 1.36 -0.73
N PHE A 401 38.82 0.27 -1.35
CA PHE A 401 39.47 -0.39 -2.45
C PHE A 401 38.40 -1.07 -3.30
N LYS A 402 38.76 -1.45 -4.52
CA LYS A 402 37.84 -2.15 -5.42
C LYS A 402 37.45 -3.53 -4.88
N THR A 403 36.15 -3.82 -4.88
CA THR A 403 35.61 -5.13 -4.48
C THR A 403 36.14 -6.24 -5.39
N ARG A 404 36.61 -7.33 -4.77
CA ARG A 404 37.11 -8.52 -5.49
C ARG A 404 35.96 -9.50 -5.76
N GLY A 405 36.00 -10.19 -6.89
CA GLY A 405 35.06 -11.26 -7.20
C GLY A 405 34.99 -11.57 -8.69
N ASN A 406 34.30 -12.66 -9.02
CA ASN A 406 34.07 -13.06 -10.40
C ASN A 406 33.03 -12.15 -11.03
N LYS A 407 33.50 -11.31 -11.94
CA LYS A 407 32.68 -10.34 -12.65
C LYS A 407 31.70 -11.04 -13.58
N LYS A 408 30.51 -10.47 -13.70
CA LYS A 408 29.47 -10.94 -14.60
C LYS A 408 28.89 -9.76 -15.37
N ALA A 409 28.91 -9.84 -16.69
CA ALA A 409 28.34 -8.82 -17.56
C ALA A 409 26.80 -8.79 -17.49
N PRO A 410 26.18 -7.58 -17.42
CA PRO A 410 24.73 -7.45 -17.40
C PRO A 410 24.07 -7.89 -18.71
N LYS A 411 22.90 -8.51 -18.57
CA LYS A 411 21.94 -8.74 -19.65
C LYS A 411 20.87 -7.65 -19.59
N ILE A 412 20.67 -6.97 -20.72
CA ILE A 412 19.72 -5.84 -20.81
C ILE A 412 18.52 -6.24 -21.63
N TYR A 413 17.34 -6.00 -21.07
CA TYR A 413 16.04 -6.19 -21.69
C TYR A 413 15.27 -4.87 -21.63
N VAL A 414 14.75 -4.42 -22.75
CA VAL A 414 13.93 -3.21 -22.84
C VAL A 414 12.50 -3.61 -23.21
N PHE A 415 11.53 -3.07 -22.49
CA PHE A 415 10.11 -3.42 -22.62
C PHE A 415 9.30 -2.19 -23.03
N PRO A 416 8.40 -2.33 -24.03
CA PRO A 416 7.54 -1.25 -24.48
C PRO A 416 6.43 -0.99 -23.45
N PRO A 417 5.66 0.12 -23.62
CA PRO A 417 4.54 0.41 -22.73
C PRO A 417 3.52 -0.73 -22.71
N HIS A 418 2.89 -0.96 -21.56
CA HIS A 418 1.81 -1.93 -21.46
C HIS A 418 0.62 -1.52 -22.35
N ARG A 419 -0.13 -2.48 -22.91
CA ARG A 419 -1.24 -2.19 -23.84
C ARG A 419 -2.29 -1.26 -23.22
N ASP A 420 -2.51 -1.35 -21.91
CA ASP A 420 -3.46 -0.53 -21.17
C ASP A 420 -3.02 0.94 -21.02
N GLU A 421 -1.72 1.22 -21.17
CA GLU A 421 -1.17 2.59 -21.21
C GLU A 421 -1.36 3.24 -22.58
N LEU A 422 -1.71 2.46 -23.61
CA LEU A 422 -1.95 2.94 -24.98
C LEU A 422 -3.35 3.52 -25.19
N ASN A 423 -3.97 4.09 -24.15
CA ASN A 423 -5.19 4.87 -24.25
C ASN A 423 -4.89 6.34 -24.68
N PRO A 424 -5.80 7.07 -25.35
CA PRO A 424 -5.55 8.44 -25.81
C PRO A 424 -5.37 9.42 -24.63
N GLY A 425 -4.37 10.31 -24.70
CA GLY A 425 -4.18 11.44 -23.77
C GLY A 425 -3.38 11.14 -22.48
N ARG A 426 -2.54 10.10 -22.45
CA ARG A 426 -1.74 9.72 -21.26
C ARG A 426 -0.24 9.59 -21.58
N THR A 427 0.58 9.70 -20.54
CA THR A 427 1.99 9.32 -20.56
C THR A 427 2.15 7.81 -20.65
N VAL A 428 3.26 7.36 -21.25
CA VAL A 428 3.62 5.95 -21.39
C VAL A 428 4.95 5.67 -20.69
N SER A 429 5.10 4.44 -20.19
CA SER A 429 6.30 4.01 -19.47
C SER A 429 7.15 3.06 -20.33
N LEU A 430 8.45 3.33 -20.45
CA LEU A 430 9.43 2.40 -21.02
C LEU A 430 10.27 1.83 -19.90
N THR A 431 10.47 0.51 -19.90
CA THR A 431 11.19 -0.18 -18.82
C THR A 431 12.46 -0.83 -19.35
N CYS A 432 13.58 -0.64 -18.66
CA CYS A 432 14.85 -1.32 -18.89
C CYS A 432 15.17 -2.20 -17.69
N MET A 433 15.17 -3.52 -17.89
CA MET A 433 15.60 -4.50 -16.91
C MET A 433 17.05 -4.88 -17.18
N VAL A 434 17.88 -4.74 -16.15
CA VAL A 434 19.28 -5.13 -16.18
C VAL A 434 19.45 -6.29 -15.20
N ASN A 435 19.92 -7.44 -15.67
CA ASN A 435 19.94 -8.67 -14.88
C ASN A 435 21.25 -9.43 -15.04
N GLY A 436 21.63 -10.21 -14.02
CA GLY A 436 22.72 -11.17 -14.09
C GLY A 436 24.11 -10.58 -13.95
N PHE A 437 24.24 -9.35 -13.41
CA PHE A 437 25.52 -8.67 -13.30
C PHE A 437 26.15 -8.80 -11.92
N TYR A 438 27.47 -8.66 -11.86
CA TYR A 438 28.26 -8.57 -10.64
C TYR A 438 29.55 -7.82 -10.95
N PRO A 439 30.00 -6.87 -10.12
CA PRO A 439 29.48 -6.45 -8.79
C PRO A 439 28.20 -5.60 -8.87
N ALA A 440 27.68 -5.17 -7.72
CA ALA A 440 26.45 -4.36 -7.65
C ALA A 440 26.59 -2.94 -8.23
N ASP A 441 27.82 -2.44 -8.34
CA ASP A 441 28.13 -1.10 -8.87
C ASP A 441 27.86 -1.01 -10.38
N ILE A 442 26.82 -0.29 -10.74
CA ILE A 442 26.35 -0.15 -12.13
C ILE A 442 25.70 1.22 -12.31
N HIS A 443 25.77 1.77 -13.52
CA HIS A 443 25.09 3.02 -13.86
C HIS A 443 24.17 2.83 -15.07
N VAL A 444 22.98 3.42 -15.00
CA VAL A 444 21.98 3.37 -16.08
C VAL A 444 21.56 4.78 -16.44
N GLN A 445 21.62 5.10 -17.73
CA GLN A 445 21.16 6.37 -18.27
C GLN A 445 20.31 6.13 -19.52
N TRP A 446 19.37 7.04 -19.76
CA TRP A 446 18.49 7.01 -20.92
C TRP A 446 18.93 8.05 -21.95
N LEU A 447 18.79 7.70 -23.23
CA LEU A 447 18.97 8.65 -24.33
C LEU A 447 17.67 8.72 -25.14
N GLN A 448 17.34 9.93 -25.59
CA GLN A 448 16.27 10.21 -26.56
C GLN A 448 16.92 10.73 -27.84
N ASN A 449 16.77 9.98 -28.93
CA ASN A 449 17.42 10.28 -30.22
C ASN A 449 18.94 10.52 -30.09
N HIS A 450 19.62 9.72 -29.28
CA HIS A 450 21.06 9.81 -28.97
C HIS A 450 21.46 10.99 -28.08
N ASN A 451 20.52 11.84 -27.67
CA ASN A 451 20.78 12.89 -26.68
C ASN A 451 20.51 12.36 -25.27
N LEU A 452 21.36 12.74 -24.32
CA LEU A 452 21.21 12.34 -22.93
C LEU A 452 19.89 12.89 -22.37
N LEU A 453 19.09 12.00 -21.80
CA LEU A 453 17.86 12.37 -21.12
C LEU A 453 18.20 12.81 -19.69
N SER A 454 17.54 13.84 -19.22
CA SER A 454 17.73 14.37 -17.87
C SER A 454 17.30 13.36 -16.80
N GLU A 455 18.04 13.30 -15.68
CA GLU A 455 17.85 12.30 -14.61
C GLU A 455 16.49 12.41 -13.90
N ASP A 456 15.84 13.57 -13.93
CA ASP A 456 14.49 13.78 -13.40
C ASP A 456 13.38 13.08 -14.20
N LYS A 457 13.68 12.65 -15.44
CA LYS A 457 12.69 12.00 -16.33
C LYS A 457 12.61 10.48 -16.16
N TYR A 458 13.53 9.86 -15.44
CA TYR A 458 13.55 8.42 -15.23
C TYR A 458 13.94 8.04 -13.80
N VAL A 459 13.48 6.86 -13.38
CA VAL A 459 13.76 6.33 -12.04
C VAL A 459 14.44 4.98 -12.18
N THR A 460 15.58 4.81 -11.50
CA THR A 460 16.33 3.56 -11.46
C THR A 460 16.29 2.99 -10.05
N THR A 461 15.89 1.72 -9.90
CA THR A 461 15.89 1.04 -8.61
C THR A 461 17.31 0.70 -8.17
N PRO A 462 17.58 0.60 -6.86
CA PRO A 462 18.84 0.01 -6.37
C PRO A 462 19.07 -1.41 -6.91
N ALA A 463 20.33 -1.83 -7.01
CA ALA A 463 20.69 -3.19 -7.41
C ALA A 463 20.27 -4.19 -6.32
N VAL A 464 19.43 -5.16 -6.68
CA VAL A 464 18.91 -6.19 -5.77
C VAL A 464 19.61 -7.51 -6.05
N LYS A 465 20.11 -8.18 -5.01
CA LYS A 465 20.76 -9.49 -5.15
C LYS A 465 19.73 -10.55 -5.59
N ASN A 466 20.08 -11.36 -6.58
CA ASN A 466 19.27 -12.49 -7.01
C ASN A 466 19.19 -13.57 -5.91
N LYS A 467 18.05 -14.25 -5.81
CA LYS A 467 17.85 -15.32 -4.82
C LYS A 467 18.56 -16.62 -5.19
N HIS A 468 18.82 -16.83 -6.49
CA HIS A 468 19.29 -18.09 -7.05
C HIS A 468 20.79 -18.11 -7.34
N ASP A 469 21.45 -16.95 -7.39
CA ASP A 469 22.88 -16.85 -7.63
C ASP A 469 23.46 -15.55 -7.03
N ASP A 470 24.78 -15.38 -7.12
CA ASP A 470 25.47 -14.19 -6.60
C ASP A 470 25.35 -12.94 -7.49
N SER A 471 24.50 -12.96 -8.53
CA SER A 471 24.32 -11.80 -9.40
C SER A 471 23.27 -10.83 -8.87
N TYR A 472 23.20 -9.66 -9.48
CA TYR A 472 22.26 -8.59 -9.17
C TYR A 472 21.33 -8.32 -10.35
N PHE A 473 20.19 -7.70 -10.05
CA PHE A 473 19.28 -7.14 -11.05
C PHE A 473 18.74 -5.79 -10.59
N LEU A 474 18.31 -4.96 -11.56
CA LEU A 474 17.61 -3.71 -11.31
C LEU A 474 16.66 -3.37 -12.47
N TYR A 475 15.81 -2.37 -12.24
CA TYR A 475 14.94 -1.79 -13.25
C TYR A 475 15.17 -0.29 -13.35
N SER A 476 15.12 0.23 -14.57
CA SER A 476 15.01 1.67 -14.83
C SER A 476 13.75 1.93 -15.64
N LYS A 477 12.97 2.93 -15.24
CA LYS A 477 11.71 3.30 -15.89
C LYS A 477 11.74 4.77 -16.28
N VAL A 478 11.51 5.05 -17.55
CA VAL A 478 11.30 6.41 -18.07
C VAL A 478 9.83 6.60 -18.38
N THR A 479 9.27 7.75 -18.01
CA THR A 479 7.87 8.11 -18.30
C THR A 479 7.85 9.29 -19.27
N VAL A 480 7.26 9.10 -20.45
CA VAL A 480 7.24 10.12 -21.52
C VAL A 480 5.83 10.34 -22.04
N PRO A 481 5.53 11.53 -22.61
CA PRO A 481 4.33 11.72 -23.40
C PRO A 481 4.21 10.69 -24.52
N ARG A 482 2.97 10.32 -24.88
CA ARG A 482 2.74 9.35 -25.95
C ARG A 482 3.27 9.84 -27.30
N ASP A 483 3.07 11.12 -27.60
CA ASP A 483 3.52 11.72 -28.87
C ASP A 483 5.05 11.60 -28.98
N ASP A 484 5.76 11.84 -27.88
CA ASP A 484 7.21 11.63 -27.80
C ASP A 484 7.60 10.16 -28.03
N TRP A 485 6.84 9.19 -27.50
CA TRP A 485 7.09 7.77 -27.74
C TRP A 485 6.84 7.36 -29.20
N ASP A 486 5.85 7.95 -29.84
CA ASP A 486 5.45 7.60 -31.21
C ASP A 486 6.49 8.05 -32.24
N GLU A 487 7.22 9.14 -31.98
CA GLU A 487 8.16 9.76 -32.92
C GLU A 487 9.64 9.51 -32.60
N ASN A 488 9.99 9.20 -31.34
CA ASN A 488 11.38 9.17 -30.90
C ASN A 488 11.93 7.76 -30.64
N LEU A 489 13.25 7.65 -30.77
CA LEU A 489 14.03 6.46 -30.38
C LEU A 489 14.52 6.63 -28.94
N PHE A 490 14.21 5.67 -28.08
CA PHE A 490 14.73 5.62 -26.72
C PHE A 490 15.82 4.56 -26.60
N THR A 491 16.89 4.87 -25.89
CA THR A 491 18.00 3.96 -25.67
C THR A 491 18.29 3.86 -24.19
N CYS A 492 18.23 2.65 -23.64
CA CYS A 492 18.75 2.36 -22.31
C CYS A 492 20.24 2.02 -22.44
N MET A 493 21.11 2.88 -21.91
CA MET A 493 22.55 2.67 -21.86
C MET A 493 22.96 2.28 -20.43
N VAL A 494 23.71 1.20 -20.32
CA VAL A 494 24.17 0.63 -19.05
C VAL A 494 25.68 0.58 -19.05
N ILE A 495 26.29 1.08 -17.99
CA ILE A 495 27.74 1.16 -17.79
C ILE A 495 28.10 0.21 -16.65
N HIS A 496 28.97 -0.76 -16.92
CA HIS A 496 29.37 -1.81 -16.00
C HIS A 496 30.78 -2.29 -16.32
N GLU A 497 31.55 -2.66 -15.29
CA GLU A 497 32.98 -2.92 -15.43
C GLU A 497 33.34 -4.15 -16.28
N ASP A 498 32.43 -5.12 -16.34
CA ASP A 498 32.61 -6.39 -17.08
C ASP A 498 32.13 -6.32 -18.53
N LEU A 499 31.74 -5.13 -19.01
CA LEU A 499 31.37 -4.93 -20.40
C LEU A 499 32.61 -4.65 -21.25
N PRO A 500 32.69 -5.16 -22.50
CA PRO A 500 33.87 -4.99 -23.37
C PRO A 500 34.28 -3.52 -23.59
N MET A 501 33.28 -2.65 -23.78
CA MET A 501 33.48 -1.20 -23.91
C MET A 501 33.17 -0.44 -22.61
N LYS A 502 33.03 -1.15 -21.48
CA LYS A 502 32.52 -0.64 -20.19
C LYS A 502 31.08 -0.10 -20.22
N PHE A 503 30.43 -0.10 -21.38
CA PHE A 503 29.01 0.16 -21.53
C PHE A 503 28.40 -0.74 -22.62
N THR A 504 27.08 -0.84 -22.60
CA THR A 504 26.26 -1.46 -23.64
C THR A 504 24.89 -0.79 -23.66
N GLN A 505 24.17 -0.90 -24.77
CA GLN A 505 22.91 -0.18 -24.95
C GLN A 505 21.87 -1.00 -25.68
N ARG A 506 20.59 -0.78 -25.33
CA ARG A 506 19.44 -1.37 -26.00
C ARG A 506 18.47 -0.28 -26.40
N ASN A 507 18.07 -0.34 -27.67
CA ASN A 507 17.15 0.60 -28.27
C ASN A 507 15.71 0.08 -28.17
N ILE A 508 14.77 1.01 -28.06
CA ILE A 508 13.35 0.73 -28.07
C ILE A 508 12.61 1.85 -28.82
N SER A 509 11.80 1.47 -29.79
CA SER A 509 10.92 2.38 -30.54
C SER A 509 9.63 1.65 -30.95
N LYS A 510 8.59 2.40 -31.26
CA LYS A 510 7.31 1.86 -31.76
C LYS A 510 7.47 1.04 -33.04
N THR A 511 8.45 1.37 -33.88
CA THR A 511 8.67 0.74 -35.19
C THR A 511 9.39 -0.61 -35.13
N GLN A 512 10.10 -0.92 -34.04
CA GLN A 512 10.88 -2.18 -33.93
C GLN A 512 10.04 -3.43 -33.59
N GLY A 513 8.72 -3.29 -33.34
CA GLY A 513 7.80 -4.42 -33.11
C GLY A 513 7.21 -5.06 -34.37
N LYS A 514 7.64 -4.65 -35.57
CA LYS A 514 7.24 -5.22 -36.86
C LYS A 514 8.44 -5.82 -37.61
N LYS A 515 9.03 -6.89 -37.09
CA LYS A 515 9.82 -7.84 -37.90
C LYS A 515 9.61 -9.25 -37.39
#